data_AF-A0AAV4F5I0-F1
#
_entry.id   AF-A0AAV4F5I0-F1
#
_cell.length_a   1.000
_cell.length_b   1.000
_cell.length_c   1.000
_cell.angle_alpha   90.00
_cell.angle_beta   90.00
_cell.angle_gamma   90.00
#
_symmetry.space_group_name_H-M   'P 1'
#
loop_
_entity.id
_entity.type
_entity.pdbx_description
1 polymer ?
#
loop_
_entity_poly.entity_id
_entity_poly.type
_entity_poly.pdbx_seq_one_letter_code
_entity_poly.pdbx_strand_id
1 'polypeptide(L)'
;MFLWSKTRLYAIDACDRTHVAVDWSKAAKDRFYDDKAAESFEEHLSMKYRGGQKKPVIQLHDCLKLFMKEEQLSEQDPWYCPDCKLHKQATKKFDLWSLPDVLIIHLKRFHYNSMYRNKIDALVEFPTQGLDLSNYIINEESPVKNEYDLIAVTNHFGGLGGGHYTAYAKNKDDKTWYCFDDSSVSGASPESVASNTSAYVLVYQRTQPAGPAAPRPATETLRSGMIPIPVVHIQNNDISTHSGGPSSPKDLYMANKQENGEEEADGMDGITVLI
;
A
#
# COMPACT_ATOMS: atom_id res chain seq x y z
N MET A 1 -9.95 16.02 49.04
CA MET A 1 -9.07 16.50 47.96
C MET A 1 -8.85 15.35 47.00
N PHE A 2 -9.64 15.28 45.93
CA PHE A 2 -9.56 14.18 44.95
C PHE A 2 -8.48 14.53 43.93
N LEU A 3 -7.32 13.87 44.01
CA LEU A 3 -6.31 13.91 42.95
C LEU A 3 -6.82 13.03 41.81
N TRP A 4 -7.37 13.65 40.77
CA TRP A 4 -7.51 12.99 39.48
C TRP A 4 -6.11 12.85 38.87
N SER A 5 -5.45 11.70 39.05
CA SER A 5 -4.36 11.35 38.15
C SER A 5 -4.97 11.11 36.78
N LYS A 6 -4.57 11.89 35.77
CA LYS A 6 -5.00 11.69 34.37
C LYS A 6 -4.60 10.28 33.92
N THR A 7 -5.49 9.31 34.05
CA THR A 7 -5.35 8.01 33.38
C THR A 7 -5.45 8.27 31.89
N ARG A 8 -4.35 8.06 31.17
CA ARG A 8 -4.35 8.10 29.71
C ARG A 8 -4.52 6.67 29.21
N LEU A 9 -5.49 6.48 28.34
CA LEU A 9 -5.73 5.24 27.62
C LEU A 9 -5.12 5.40 26.24
N TYR A 10 -4.31 4.42 25.85
CA TYR A 10 -3.76 4.34 24.50
C TYR A 10 -4.21 3.03 23.89
N ALA A 11 -4.85 3.08 22.73
CA ALA A 11 -4.98 1.91 21.87
C ALA A 11 -3.68 1.79 21.08
N ILE A 12 -3.01 0.66 21.19
CA ILE A 12 -1.77 0.35 20.46
C ILE A 12 -2.10 -0.81 19.55
N ASP A 13 -2.05 -0.58 18.24
CA ASP A 13 -2.20 -1.63 17.25
C ASP A 13 -0.79 -2.10 16.89
N ALA A 14 -0.43 -3.31 17.33
CA ALA A 14 0.89 -3.89 17.13
C ALA A 14 0.71 -5.21 16.39
N CYS A 15 1.60 -5.51 15.42
CA CYS A 15 1.51 -6.64 14.50
C CYS A 15 0.76 -7.87 15.04
N ASP A 16 -0.51 -7.98 14.65
CA ASP A 16 -1.45 -9.08 14.89
C ASP A 16 -2.32 -9.00 16.15
N ARG A 17 -2.20 -7.97 17.00
CA ARG A 17 -3.03 -7.78 18.20
C ARG A 17 -3.31 -6.31 18.52
N THR A 18 -4.59 -6.01 18.78
CA THR A 18 -5.00 -4.74 19.37
C THR A 18 -4.76 -4.77 20.87
N HIS A 19 -3.91 -3.88 21.36
CA HIS A 19 -3.61 -3.73 22.78
C HIS A 19 -4.27 -2.45 23.30
N VAL A 20 -4.72 -2.49 24.56
CA VAL A 20 -5.12 -1.29 25.30
C VAL A 20 -4.13 -1.13 26.44
N ALA A 21 -3.35 -0.06 26.38
CA ALA A 21 -2.44 0.32 27.45
C ALA A 21 -3.13 1.31 28.39
N VAL A 22 -3.07 1.01 29.68
CA VAL A 22 -3.56 1.88 30.76
C VAL A 22 -2.37 2.29 31.59
N ASP A 23 -2.19 3.60 31.78
CA ASP A 23 -1.11 4.11 32.64
C ASP A 23 -1.56 4.19 34.10
N TRP A 24 -0.74 3.67 35.02
CA TRP A 24 -1.00 3.62 36.45
C TRP A 24 0.15 4.24 37.22
N SER A 25 -0.16 5.06 38.22
CA SER A 25 0.87 5.44 39.21
C SER A 25 1.36 4.20 39.96
N LYS A 26 2.66 4.14 40.29
CA LYS A 26 3.24 2.99 41.01
C LYS A 26 2.45 2.63 42.28
N ALA A 27 2.10 3.63 43.08
CA ALA A 27 1.31 3.45 44.30
C ALA A 27 -0.12 2.92 44.03
N ALA A 28 -0.71 3.22 42.87
CA ALA A 28 -2.01 2.68 42.48
C ALA A 28 -1.90 1.25 41.95
N LYS A 29 -0.86 0.95 41.17
CA LYS A 29 -0.60 -0.41 40.69
C LYS A 29 -0.40 -1.36 41.87
N ASP A 30 0.50 -1.02 42.80
CA ASP A 30 0.84 -1.88 43.95
C ASP A 30 -0.36 -2.12 44.90
N ARG A 31 -1.36 -1.23 44.88
CA ARG A 31 -2.49 -1.27 45.82
C ARG A 31 -3.77 -1.82 45.22
N PHE A 32 -3.95 -1.73 43.90
CA PHE A 32 -5.22 -2.01 43.24
C PHE A 32 -5.10 -2.92 42.01
N TYR A 33 -3.90 -3.17 41.50
CA TYR A 33 -3.71 -4.08 40.37
C TYR A 33 -3.55 -5.52 40.89
N ASP A 34 -4.39 -6.42 40.40
CA ASP A 34 -4.33 -7.85 40.69
C ASP A 34 -3.93 -8.58 39.40
N ASP A 35 -2.71 -9.11 39.37
CA ASP A 35 -2.15 -9.82 38.20
C ASP A 35 -3.00 -11.04 37.81
N LYS A 36 -3.56 -11.77 38.78
CA LYS A 36 -4.36 -12.98 38.49
C LYS A 36 -5.73 -12.63 37.95
N ALA A 37 -6.34 -11.57 38.46
CA ALA A 37 -7.61 -11.07 37.93
C ALA A 37 -7.43 -10.44 36.54
N ALA A 38 -6.29 -9.80 36.28
CA ALA A 38 -5.98 -9.19 34.98
C ALA A 38 -5.82 -10.22 33.85
N GLU A 39 -5.35 -11.43 34.15
CA GLU A 39 -5.28 -12.53 33.19
C GLU A 39 -6.63 -13.25 33.00
N SER A 40 -7.58 -13.08 33.91
CA SER A 40 -8.92 -13.66 33.79
C SER A 40 -9.80 -12.80 32.87
N PHE A 41 -10.43 -13.42 31.87
CA PHE A 41 -11.38 -12.75 31.00
C PHE A 41 -12.59 -13.64 30.71
N GLU A 42 -13.76 -12.99 30.60
CA GLU A 42 -14.98 -13.62 30.10
C GLU A 42 -15.25 -13.14 28.67
N GLU A 43 -15.25 -14.05 27.71
CA GLU A 43 -15.58 -13.72 26.33
C GLU A 43 -17.06 -13.41 26.20
N HIS A 44 -17.38 -12.14 25.92
CA HIS A 44 -18.75 -11.73 25.65
C HIS A 44 -19.25 -12.27 24.30
N LEU A 45 -20.55 -12.58 24.18
CA LEU A 45 -21.16 -13.12 22.96
C LEU A 45 -20.94 -12.23 21.71
N SER A 46 -20.72 -10.93 21.89
CA SER A 46 -20.37 -9.99 20.81
C SER A 46 -18.99 -10.24 20.20
N MET A 47 -18.06 -10.91 20.90
CA MET A 47 -16.79 -11.38 20.32
C MET A 47 -17.03 -12.54 19.34
N LYS A 48 -18.04 -13.38 19.60
CA LYS A 48 -18.46 -14.48 18.72
C LYS A 48 -19.29 -14.00 17.54
N TYR A 49 -19.88 -12.81 17.66
CA TYR A 49 -20.58 -12.11 16.58
C TYR A 49 -19.63 -11.34 15.65
N ARG A 50 -18.48 -11.94 15.31
CA ARG A 50 -17.74 -11.62 14.08
C ARG A 50 -18.16 -12.56 12.96
N GLY A 51 -19.46 -12.84 12.85
CA GLY A 51 -20.07 -13.39 11.64
C GLY A 51 -20.08 -12.34 10.53
N GLY A 52 -18.91 -11.75 10.25
CA GLY A 52 -18.73 -10.91 9.08
C GLY A 52 -18.78 -11.82 7.86
N GLN A 53 -19.51 -11.40 6.83
CA GLN A 53 -19.29 -11.94 5.49
C GLN A 53 -17.77 -12.04 5.27
N LYS A 54 -17.27 -13.23 4.85
CA LYS A 54 -15.85 -13.38 4.55
C LYS A 54 -15.50 -12.29 3.53
N LYS A 55 -14.74 -11.29 3.97
CA LYS A 55 -14.27 -10.23 3.07
C LYS A 55 -13.56 -10.92 1.89
N PRO A 56 -13.79 -10.48 0.65
CA PRO A 56 -13.18 -11.12 -0.50
C PRO A 56 -11.65 -11.08 -0.36
N VAL A 57 -11.03 -12.21 -0.67
CA VAL A 57 -9.57 -12.31 -0.80
C VAL A 57 -9.23 -11.97 -2.24
N ILE A 58 -8.38 -10.96 -2.42
CA ILE A 58 -7.97 -10.44 -3.73
C ILE A 58 -6.55 -10.92 -4.00
N GLN A 59 -6.27 -11.45 -5.19
CA GLN A 59 -4.91 -11.80 -5.57
C GLN A 59 -4.16 -10.59 -6.12
N LEU A 60 -2.88 -10.42 -5.78
CA LEU A 60 -2.04 -9.36 -6.35
C LEU A 60 -2.05 -9.36 -7.89
N HIS A 61 -2.12 -10.55 -8.50
CA HIS A 61 -2.22 -10.70 -9.95
C HIS A 61 -3.48 -10.05 -10.53
N ASP A 62 -4.59 -10.08 -9.80
CA ASP A 62 -5.83 -9.46 -10.28
C ASP A 62 -5.74 -7.94 -10.20
N CYS A 63 -5.08 -7.40 -9.17
CA CYS A 63 -4.76 -5.97 -9.10
C CYS A 63 -3.87 -5.53 -10.28
N LEU A 64 -2.85 -6.33 -10.62
CA LEU A 64 -1.95 -6.06 -11.75
C LEU A 64 -2.72 -6.08 -13.09
N LYS A 65 -3.56 -7.08 -13.32
CA LYS A 65 -4.41 -7.14 -14.53
C LYS A 65 -5.32 -5.93 -14.63
N LEU A 66 -5.92 -5.51 -13.50
CA LEU A 66 -6.78 -4.33 -13.46
C LEU A 66 -6.00 -3.06 -13.80
N PHE A 67 -4.78 -2.91 -13.27
CA PHE A 67 -3.90 -1.78 -13.59
C PHE A 67 -3.54 -1.68 -15.09
N MET A 68 -3.39 -2.82 -15.77
CA MET A 68 -3.07 -2.88 -17.21
C MET A 68 -4.30 -2.94 -18.12
N LYS A 69 -5.51 -2.94 -17.55
CA LYS A 69 -6.76 -2.95 -18.32
C LYS A 69 -6.93 -1.60 -19.02
N GLU A 70 -7.41 -1.63 -20.25
CA GLU A 70 -7.82 -0.41 -20.96
C GLU A 70 -9.02 0.23 -20.25
N GLU A 71 -8.91 1.52 -19.95
CA GLU A 71 -9.94 2.34 -19.33
C GLU A 71 -10.30 3.51 -20.26
N GLN A 72 -11.57 3.91 -20.29
CA GLN A 72 -11.97 5.15 -20.94
C GLN A 72 -11.81 6.30 -19.95
N LEU A 73 -11.15 7.38 -20.37
CA LEU A 73 -11.04 8.59 -19.55
C LEU A 73 -12.44 9.16 -19.28
N SER A 74 -12.64 9.76 -18.11
CA SER A 74 -13.91 10.40 -17.80
C SER A 74 -14.09 11.69 -18.58
N GLU A 75 -15.33 12.15 -18.73
CA GLU A 75 -15.62 13.40 -19.42
C GLU A 75 -14.98 14.62 -18.75
N GLN A 76 -14.67 14.54 -17.46
CA GLN A 76 -14.04 15.59 -16.66
C GLN A 76 -12.50 15.56 -16.69
N ASP A 77 -11.89 14.51 -17.25
CA ASP A 77 -10.44 14.38 -17.45
C ASP A 77 -10.10 14.00 -18.91
N PRO A 78 -10.54 14.81 -19.90
CA PRO A 78 -10.35 14.46 -21.30
C PRO A 78 -8.89 14.66 -21.74
N TRP A 79 -8.41 13.78 -22.62
CA TRP A 79 -7.08 13.90 -23.19
C TRP A 79 -7.04 14.97 -24.28
N TYR A 80 -6.02 15.82 -24.27
CA TYR A 80 -5.78 16.79 -25.34
C TYR A 80 -5.11 16.10 -26.54
N CYS A 81 -5.87 15.95 -27.63
CA CYS A 81 -5.35 15.33 -28.84
C CYS A 81 -4.49 16.31 -29.64
N PRO A 82 -3.19 16.02 -29.88
CA PRO A 82 -2.30 16.92 -30.61
C PRO A 82 -2.63 17.01 -32.10
N ASP A 83 -3.33 16.04 -32.69
CA ASP A 83 -3.73 16.08 -34.10
C ASP A 83 -5.04 16.85 -34.30
N CYS A 84 -6.05 16.55 -33.48
CA CYS A 84 -7.36 17.21 -33.54
C CYS A 84 -7.35 18.62 -32.92
N LYS A 85 -6.33 18.95 -32.12
CA LYS A 85 -6.23 20.20 -31.32
C LYS A 85 -7.41 20.44 -30.37
N LEU A 86 -8.03 19.36 -29.89
CA LEU A 86 -9.22 19.38 -29.06
C LEU A 86 -9.11 18.36 -27.91
N HIS A 87 -9.77 18.66 -26.80
CA HIS A 87 -9.97 17.69 -25.71
C HIS A 87 -10.97 16.61 -26.16
N LYS A 88 -10.57 15.35 -26.01
CA LYS A 88 -11.33 14.17 -26.42
C LYS A 88 -11.34 13.16 -25.29
N GLN A 89 -12.47 12.48 -25.15
CA GLN A 89 -12.56 11.31 -24.29
C GLN A 89 -11.82 10.16 -24.97
N ALA A 90 -10.57 9.93 -24.56
CA ALA A 90 -9.71 8.89 -25.12
C ALA A 90 -9.78 7.62 -24.27
N THR A 91 -9.33 6.50 -24.84
CA THR A 91 -8.98 5.33 -24.05
C THR A 91 -7.52 5.40 -23.62
N LYS A 92 -7.25 4.87 -22.43
CA LYS A 92 -5.95 4.88 -21.79
C LYS A 92 -5.65 3.46 -21.32
N LYS A 93 -4.41 3.02 -21.52
CA LYS A 93 -3.92 1.71 -21.11
C LYS A 93 -2.49 1.83 -20.63
N PHE A 94 -2.16 1.12 -19.56
CA PHE A 94 -0.78 0.95 -19.10
C PHE A 94 -0.26 -0.41 -19.54
N ASP A 95 0.97 -0.42 -20.06
CA ASP A 95 1.70 -1.64 -20.42
C ASP A 95 3.10 -1.57 -19.81
N LEU A 96 3.64 -2.72 -19.37
CA LEU A 96 4.95 -2.79 -18.75
C LEU A 96 6.02 -3.13 -19.80
N TRP A 97 6.94 -2.22 -20.06
CA TRP A 97 8.05 -2.45 -21.01
C TRP A 97 9.25 -3.16 -20.38
N SER A 98 9.61 -2.75 -19.16
CA SER A 98 10.74 -3.27 -18.39
C SER A 98 10.54 -2.95 -16.92
N LEU A 99 11.09 -3.77 -16.03
CA LEU A 99 10.97 -3.59 -14.58
C LEU A 99 12.34 -3.34 -13.91
N PRO A 100 12.39 -2.63 -12.78
CA PRO A 100 13.62 -2.40 -12.02
C PRO A 100 14.09 -3.65 -11.26
N ASP A 101 15.33 -3.68 -10.77
CA ASP A 101 15.80 -4.75 -9.87
C ASP A 101 15.17 -4.70 -8.48
N VAL A 102 14.73 -3.52 -8.06
CA VAL A 102 13.91 -3.31 -6.85
C VAL A 102 12.58 -2.72 -7.29
N LEU A 103 11.54 -3.54 -7.18
CA LEU A 103 10.17 -3.21 -7.58
C LEU A 103 9.37 -2.80 -6.35
N ILE A 104 8.75 -1.63 -6.42
CA ILE A 104 7.85 -1.13 -5.38
C ILE A 104 6.42 -1.22 -5.92
N ILE A 105 5.55 -1.92 -5.21
CA ILE A 105 4.13 -2.02 -5.55
C ILE A 105 3.31 -1.39 -4.44
N HIS A 106 2.60 -0.31 -4.74
CA HIS A 106 1.71 0.35 -3.79
C HIS A 106 0.26 -0.14 -4.01
N LEU A 107 -0.35 -0.69 -2.95
CA LEU A 107 -1.76 -1.06 -2.92
C LEU A 107 -2.60 0.20 -2.62
N LYS A 108 -3.31 0.72 -3.62
CA LYS A 108 -4.13 1.93 -3.51
C LYS A 108 -5.41 1.66 -2.71
N ARG A 109 -5.26 1.57 -1.38
CA ARG A 109 -6.34 1.25 -0.45
C ARG A 109 -7.21 2.43 -0.07
N PHE A 110 -6.74 3.66 -0.28
CA PHE A 110 -7.50 4.84 0.11
C PHE A 110 -8.31 5.38 -1.06
N HIS A 111 -9.61 5.51 -0.81
CA HIS A 111 -10.52 6.14 -1.74
C HIS A 111 -11.08 7.42 -1.11
N TYR A 112 -11.07 8.49 -1.91
CA TYR A 112 -11.59 9.80 -1.53
C TYR A 112 -12.86 10.07 -2.34
N ASN A 113 -13.99 10.17 -1.65
CA ASN A 113 -15.20 10.78 -2.19
C ASN A 113 -15.47 12.08 -1.41
N SER A 114 -16.17 13.03 -2.03
CA SER A 114 -16.56 14.33 -1.45
C SER A 114 -17.22 14.22 -0.07
N MET A 115 -17.93 13.10 0.18
CA MET A 115 -18.69 12.89 1.42
C MET A 115 -18.06 11.89 2.39
N TYR A 116 -17.15 11.01 1.94
CA TYR A 116 -16.54 10.01 2.80
C TYR A 116 -15.13 9.64 2.37
N ARG A 117 -14.32 9.35 3.39
CA ARG A 117 -12.93 8.90 3.27
C ARG A 117 -12.89 7.47 3.76
N ASN A 118 -12.62 6.52 2.86
CA ASN A 118 -12.62 5.10 3.22
C ASN A 118 -11.27 4.44 2.93
N LYS A 119 -10.94 3.43 3.73
CA LYS A 119 -9.82 2.52 3.53
C LYS A 119 -10.38 1.15 3.16
N ILE A 120 -9.86 0.57 2.09
CA ILE A 120 -10.21 -0.79 1.68
C ILE A 120 -9.37 -1.77 2.50
N ASP A 121 -10.00 -2.43 3.46
CA ASP A 121 -9.39 -3.44 4.35
C ASP A 121 -9.52 -4.88 3.81
N ALA A 122 -9.70 -5.04 2.49
CA ALA A 122 -9.71 -6.37 1.86
C ALA A 122 -8.32 -7.01 1.94
N LEU A 123 -8.27 -8.33 2.15
CA LEU A 123 -7.01 -9.07 2.13
C LEU A 123 -6.51 -9.13 0.69
N VAL A 124 -5.28 -8.68 0.47
CA VAL A 124 -4.59 -8.89 -0.80
C VAL A 124 -3.53 -9.96 -0.56
N GLU A 125 -3.68 -11.11 -1.20
CA GLU A 125 -2.68 -12.17 -1.18
C GLU A 125 -1.59 -11.86 -2.20
N PHE A 126 -0.34 -11.92 -1.74
CA PHE A 126 0.84 -11.71 -2.56
C PHE A 126 1.91 -12.75 -2.21
N PRO A 127 2.66 -13.26 -3.20
CA PRO A 127 3.69 -14.26 -2.96
C PRO A 127 4.91 -13.64 -2.26
N THR A 128 5.43 -14.29 -1.23
CA THR A 128 6.68 -13.83 -0.57
C THR A 128 7.93 -14.22 -1.35
N GLN A 129 7.83 -15.20 -2.25
CA GLN A 129 8.92 -15.69 -3.11
C GLN A 129 8.38 -16.00 -4.50
N GLY A 130 9.20 -15.83 -5.53
CA GLY A 130 8.89 -16.28 -6.89
C GLY A 130 7.72 -15.55 -7.57
N LEU A 131 7.53 -14.25 -7.31
CA LEU A 131 6.58 -13.43 -8.06
C LEU A 131 7.05 -13.30 -9.52
N ASP A 132 6.43 -14.05 -10.43
CA ASP A 132 6.73 -13.97 -11.87
C ASP A 132 5.85 -12.94 -12.58
N LEU A 133 6.48 -11.87 -13.08
CA LEU A 133 5.84 -10.82 -13.84
C LEU A 133 6.13 -10.89 -15.34
N SER A 134 6.80 -11.95 -15.81
CA SER A 134 7.28 -12.04 -17.20
C SER A 134 6.13 -11.97 -18.22
N ASN A 135 4.96 -12.51 -17.88
CA ASN A 135 3.77 -12.49 -18.74
C ASN A 135 3.11 -11.11 -18.89
N TYR A 136 3.54 -10.11 -18.10
CA TYR A 136 3.03 -8.74 -18.16
C TYR A 136 3.96 -7.81 -18.95
N ILE A 137 5.14 -8.30 -19.36
CA ILE A 137 6.13 -7.51 -20.09
C ILE A 137 5.87 -7.59 -21.59
N ILE A 138 5.63 -6.45 -22.23
CA ILE A 138 5.36 -6.40 -23.69
C ILE A 138 6.63 -6.54 -24.54
N ASN A 139 7.81 -6.39 -23.94
CA ASN A 139 9.09 -6.59 -24.61
C ASN A 139 9.49 -8.07 -24.60
N GLU A 140 9.04 -8.82 -25.61
CA GLU A 140 9.30 -10.26 -25.76
C GLU A 140 10.78 -10.63 -25.93
N GLU A 141 11.60 -9.68 -26.40
CA GLU A 141 13.03 -9.89 -26.63
C GLU A 141 13.88 -9.70 -25.36
N SER A 142 13.27 -9.33 -24.23
CA SER A 142 13.99 -9.13 -22.98
C SER A 142 14.64 -10.44 -22.50
N PRO A 143 15.98 -10.51 -22.40
CA PRO A 143 16.67 -11.69 -21.87
C PRO A 143 16.52 -11.81 -20.35
N VAL A 144 15.93 -10.81 -19.69
CA VAL A 144 15.85 -10.72 -18.23
C VAL A 144 14.58 -11.41 -17.72
N LYS A 145 14.76 -12.37 -16.81
CA LYS A 145 13.66 -13.01 -16.08
C LYS A 145 13.07 -12.04 -15.05
N ASN A 146 11.75 -11.84 -15.07
CA ASN A 146 11.06 -10.91 -14.17
C ASN A 146 10.48 -11.63 -12.95
N GLU A 147 11.33 -12.38 -12.26
CA GLU A 147 11.00 -13.09 -11.03
C GLU A 147 11.53 -12.33 -9.80
N TYR A 148 10.69 -12.17 -8.78
CA TYR A 148 10.99 -11.37 -7.61
C TYR A 148 10.66 -12.06 -6.28
N ASP A 149 11.47 -11.78 -5.27
CA ASP A 149 11.22 -12.16 -3.88
C ASP A 149 10.88 -10.91 -3.05
N LEU A 150 9.93 -11.06 -2.13
CA LEU A 150 9.53 -9.98 -1.24
C LEU A 150 10.62 -9.76 -0.19
N ILE A 151 11.04 -8.51 -0.02
CA ILE A 151 12.07 -8.11 0.95
C ILE A 151 11.54 -7.21 2.06
N ALA A 152 10.46 -6.46 1.81
CA ALA A 152 9.81 -5.64 2.82
C ALA A 152 8.33 -5.39 2.51
N VAL A 153 7.56 -5.11 3.56
CA VAL A 153 6.16 -4.67 3.50
C VAL A 153 6.00 -3.49 4.45
N THR A 154 5.48 -2.37 3.95
CA THR A 154 4.97 -1.30 4.82
C THR A 154 3.50 -1.60 5.11
N ASN A 155 3.16 -1.61 6.39
CA ASN A 155 1.81 -1.83 6.88
C ASN A 155 1.18 -0.50 7.30
N HIS A 156 -0.13 -0.36 7.12
CA HIS A 156 -0.90 0.77 7.62
C HIS A 156 -2.13 0.31 8.40
N PHE A 157 -2.20 0.73 9.66
CA PHE A 157 -3.32 0.51 10.57
C PHE A 157 -4.12 1.81 10.74
N GLY A 158 -5.41 1.70 11.04
CA GLY A 158 -6.30 2.86 11.11
C GLY A 158 -6.73 3.38 9.73
N GLY A 159 -7.19 4.63 9.70
CA GLY A 159 -7.86 5.23 8.54
C GLY A 159 -7.31 6.62 8.19
N LEU A 160 -7.99 7.33 7.29
CA LEU A 160 -7.51 8.61 6.75
C LEU A 160 -7.44 9.78 7.74
N GLY A 161 -8.08 9.66 8.91
CA GLY A 161 -8.03 10.67 9.98
C GLY A 161 -6.89 10.46 10.98
N GLY A 162 -6.16 9.34 10.87
CA GLY A 162 -5.14 8.93 11.80
C GLY A 162 -4.86 7.43 11.65
N GLY A 163 -3.59 7.09 11.62
CA GLY A 163 -3.14 5.72 11.44
C GLY A 163 -1.75 5.51 12.00
N HIS A 164 -1.32 4.26 11.97
CA HIS A 164 -0.01 3.83 12.43
C HIS A 164 0.68 3.03 11.35
N TYR A 165 1.96 3.28 11.15
CA TYR A 165 2.76 2.58 10.14
C TYR A 165 3.77 1.68 10.83
N THR A 166 3.84 0.42 10.39
CA THR A 166 4.91 -0.51 10.77
C THR A 166 5.53 -1.10 9.51
N ALA A 167 6.66 -1.78 9.65
CA ALA A 167 7.29 -2.47 8.54
C ALA A 167 7.62 -3.91 8.88
N TYR A 168 7.30 -4.83 7.98
CA TYR A 168 7.98 -6.11 7.93
C TYR A 168 9.19 -5.99 7.00
N ALA A 169 10.36 -6.47 7.42
CA ALA A 169 11.52 -6.57 6.53
C ALA A 169 12.27 -7.88 6.77
N LYS A 170 12.77 -8.46 5.68
CA LYS A 170 13.59 -9.66 5.71
C LYS A 170 15.05 -9.25 5.88
N ASN A 171 15.66 -9.67 6.97
CA ASN A 171 17.08 -9.42 7.19
C ASN A 171 17.89 -10.18 6.13
N LYS A 172 18.79 -9.46 5.45
CA LYS A 172 19.61 -9.99 4.36
C LYS A 172 20.63 -11.02 4.84
N ASP A 173 21.06 -10.95 6.10
CA ASP A 173 22.18 -11.74 6.64
C ASP A 173 21.69 -13.11 7.17
N ASP A 174 20.63 -13.11 7.98
CA ASP A 174 20.06 -14.33 8.58
C ASP A 174 18.83 -14.88 7.84
N LYS A 175 18.32 -14.16 6.83
CA LYS A 175 17.14 -14.50 6.02
C LYS A 175 15.82 -14.59 6.81
N THR A 176 15.77 -14.04 8.01
CA THR A 176 14.62 -14.05 8.92
C THR A 176 13.80 -12.77 8.78
N TRP A 177 12.48 -12.87 8.99
CA TRP A 177 11.58 -11.72 8.98
C TRP A 177 11.50 -11.06 10.35
N TYR A 178 11.47 -9.73 10.34
CA TYR A 178 11.30 -8.90 11.52
C TYR A 178 10.18 -7.90 11.30
N CYS A 179 9.43 -7.61 12.36
CA CYS A 179 8.54 -6.47 12.46
C CYS A 179 9.29 -5.29 13.11
N PHE A 180 9.22 -4.14 12.49
CA PHE A 180 9.72 -2.86 12.97
C PHE A 180 8.52 -1.96 13.27
N ASP A 181 8.32 -1.69 14.55
CA ASP A 181 7.25 -0.86 15.08
C ASP A 181 7.88 0.26 15.92
N ASP A 182 8.09 1.41 15.26
CA ASP A 182 8.86 2.55 15.77
C ASP A 182 10.23 2.14 16.34
N SER A 183 10.35 2.09 17.67
CA SER A 183 11.59 1.75 18.39
C SER A 183 11.69 0.28 18.76
N SER A 184 10.66 -0.51 18.48
CA SER A 184 10.56 -1.93 18.81
C SER A 184 10.84 -2.80 17.58
N VAL A 185 11.59 -3.87 17.79
CA VAL A 185 11.86 -4.89 16.77
C VAL A 185 11.52 -6.25 17.33
N SER A 186 10.71 -7.02 16.61
CA SER A 186 10.31 -8.38 16.98
C SER A 186 10.43 -9.34 15.80
N GLY A 187 10.61 -10.63 16.08
CA GLY A 187 10.62 -11.66 15.03
C GLY A 187 9.23 -11.87 14.45
N ALA A 188 9.16 -12.14 13.15
CA ALA A 188 7.91 -12.36 12.41
C ALA A 188 7.98 -13.65 11.59
N SER A 189 6.83 -14.30 11.36
CA SER A 189 6.75 -15.48 10.50
C SER A 189 6.40 -15.09 9.06
N PRO A 190 6.85 -15.82 8.02
CA PRO A 190 6.46 -15.54 6.64
C PRO A 190 4.93 -15.50 6.41
N GLU A 191 4.18 -16.31 7.15
CA GLU A 191 2.72 -16.37 7.10
C GLU A 191 2.08 -15.07 7.62
N SER A 192 2.60 -14.51 8.72
CA SER A 192 2.16 -13.20 9.24
C SER A 192 2.41 -12.06 8.26
N VAL A 193 3.48 -12.15 7.46
CA VAL A 193 3.80 -11.15 6.43
C VAL A 193 2.84 -11.28 5.23
N ALA A 194 2.58 -12.50 4.77
CA ALA A 194 1.79 -12.77 3.57
C ALA A 194 0.29 -12.59 3.78
N SER A 195 -0.23 -12.92 4.97
CA SER A 195 -1.66 -12.86 5.30
C SER A 195 -2.05 -11.56 6.03
N ASN A 196 -1.37 -10.46 5.73
CA ASN A 196 -1.61 -9.18 6.40
C ASN A 196 -2.57 -8.27 5.60
N THR A 197 -3.76 -8.02 6.14
CA THR A 197 -4.73 -7.06 5.59
C THR A 197 -4.25 -5.60 5.62
N SER A 198 -3.26 -5.30 6.46
CA SER A 198 -2.68 -3.96 6.63
C SER A 198 -1.56 -3.67 5.64
N ALA A 199 -1.12 -4.65 4.84
CA ALA A 199 -0.08 -4.46 3.83
C ALA A 199 -0.47 -3.32 2.88
N TYR A 200 0.40 -2.32 2.72
CA TYR A 200 0.13 -1.08 1.98
C TYR A 200 1.13 -0.86 0.85
N VAL A 201 2.42 -1.05 1.11
CA VAL A 201 3.48 -1.01 0.09
C VAL A 201 4.28 -2.30 0.17
N LEU A 202 4.46 -2.96 -0.97
CA LEU A 202 5.26 -4.17 -1.13
C LEU A 202 6.58 -3.81 -1.81
N VAL A 203 7.69 -4.29 -1.27
CA VAL A 203 9.03 -4.09 -1.86
C VAL A 203 9.58 -5.46 -2.25
N TYR A 204 9.81 -5.61 -3.54
CA TYR A 204 10.27 -6.83 -4.19
C TYR A 204 11.68 -6.62 -4.75
N GLN A 205 12.52 -7.63 -4.61
CA GLN A 205 13.86 -7.68 -5.20
C GLN A 205 13.91 -8.77 -6.25
N ARG A 206 14.43 -8.44 -7.44
CA ARG A 206 14.62 -9.39 -8.54
C ARG A 206 15.58 -10.49 -8.12
N THR A 207 15.23 -11.75 -8.38
CA THR A 207 16.04 -12.91 -7.99
C THR A 207 17.34 -13.01 -8.78
N GLN A 208 17.34 -12.54 -10.02
CA GLN A 208 18.52 -12.44 -10.88
C GLN A 208 18.64 -11.00 -11.38
N PRO A 209 19.59 -10.19 -10.89
CA PRO A 209 19.70 -8.80 -11.31
C PRO A 209 19.86 -8.72 -12.83
N ALA A 210 19.19 -7.75 -13.45
CA ALA A 210 19.49 -7.45 -14.84
C ALA A 210 20.98 -7.10 -14.92
N GLY A 211 21.73 -7.71 -15.84
CA GLY A 211 23.08 -7.24 -16.15
C GLY A 211 23.09 -5.74 -16.48
N PRO A 212 24.26 -5.10 -16.67
CA PRO A 212 24.32 -3.69 -17.01
C PRO A 212 23.35 -3.38 -18.16
N ALA A 213 22.43 -2.45 -17.89
CA ALA A 213 21.22 -2.24 -18.70
C ALA A 213 21.55 -2.16 -20.20
N ALA A 214 20.83 -2.94 -21.01
CA ALA A 214 20.85 -2.74 -22.45
C ALA A 214 20.44 -1.29 -22.78
N PRO A 215 20.99 -0.68 -23.84
CA PRO A 215 20.62 0.67 -24.24
C PRO A 215 19.11 0.77 -24.39
N ARG A 216 18.49 1.84 -23.87
CA ARG A 216 17.07 2.13 -24.14
C ARG A 216 16.85 2.07 -25.65
N PRO A 217 15.79 1.41 -26.14
CA PRO A 217 15.43 1.51 -27.54
C PRO A 217 15.24 2.99 -27.90
N ALA A 218 15.82 3.40 -29.02
CA ALA A 218 15.59 4.73 -29.57
C ALA A 218 14.08 4.94 -29.74
N THR A 219 13.62 6.19 -29.61
CA THR A 219 12.21 6.59 -29.66
C THR A 219 11.48 6.10 -30.93
N GLU A 220 12.23 5.67 -31.95
CA GLU A 220 11.75 5.09 -33.21
C GLU A 220 11.09 3.70 -33.09
N THR A 221 11.27 2.96 -31.98
CA THR A 221 10.63 1.63 -31.79
C THR A 221 9.29 1.70 -31.04
N LEU A 222 8.91 2.87 -30.52
CA LEU A 222 7.63 3.04 -29.83
C LEU A 222 6.50 3.20 -30.84
N ARG A 223 5.41 2.44 -30.66
CA ARG A 223 4.20 2.61 -31.49
C ARG A 223 3.64 4.03 -31.29
N SER A 224 3.11 4.61 -32.35
CA SER A 224 2.46 5.93 -32.30
C SER A 224 1.41 5.97 -31.18
N GLY A 225 1.53 6.96 -30.28
CA GLY A 225 0.64 7.13 -29.12
C GLY A 225 1.18 6.61 -27.78
N MET A 226 2.33 5.93 -27.74
CA MET A 226 2.97 5.54 -26.46
C MET A 226 3.74 6.70 -25.84
N ILE A 227 3.42 7.03 -24.59
CA ILE A 227 4.18 8.00 -23.79
C ILE A 227 4.97 7.21 -22.72
N PRO A 228 6.32 7.22 -22.76
CA PRO A 228 7.11 6.49 -21.78
C PRO A 228 6.98 7.18 -20.41
N ILE A 229 6.57 6.41 -19.40
CA ILE A 229 6.64 6.86 -18.01
C ILE A 229 8.09 6.68 -17.54
N PRO A 230 8.76 7.74 -17.06
CA PRO A 230 10.09 7.59 -16.50
C PRO A 230 10.02 6.76 -15.23
N VAL A 231 10.75 5.63 -15.19
CA VAL A 231 11.05 4.94 -13.93
C VAL A 231 11.80 5.94 -13.05
N VAL A 232 11.22 6.30 -11.90
CA VAL A 232 11.86 7.18 -10.93
C VAL A 232 13.04 6.44 -10.34
N HIS A 233 14.26 6.78 -10.76
CA HIS A 233 15.45 6.39 -10.03
C HIS A 233 15.48 7.17 -8.72
N ILE A 234 15.02 6.54 -7.65
CA ILE A 234 15.22 7.06 -6.30
C ILE A 234 16.72 6.92 -5.99
N GLN A 235 17.47 8.02 -6.17
CA GLN A 235 18.82 8.11 -5.63
C GLN A 235 18.72 8.34 -4.13
N ASN A 236 19.40 7.51 -3.33
CA ASN A 236 19.39 7.55 -1.86
C ASN A 236 20.06 8.80 -1.28
N ASN A 237 19.55 10.01 -1.55
CA ASN A 237 20.09 11.21 -0.91
C ASN A 237 19.14 12.38 -0.63
N ASP A 238 17.82 12.26 -0.86
CA ASP A 238 16.88 13.35 -0.55
C ASP A 238 15.83 12.94 0.49
N ILE A 239 16.26 12.64 1.71
CA ILE A 239 15.44 12.86 2.91
C ILE A 239 16.14 13.95 3.71
N SER A 240 15.90 15.20 3.31
CA SER A 240 16.12 16.34 4.20
C SER A 240 14.76 16.90 4.61
N THR A 241 14.51 16.87 5.91
CA THR A 241 13.38 17.54 6.55
C THR A 241 13.68 19.04 6.61
N HIS A 242 13.28 19.78 5.58
CA HIS A 242 13.25 21.24 5.65
C HIS A 242 11.83 21.77 5.76
N SER A 243 11.56 22.30 6.95
CA SER A 243 10.46 23.19 7.30
C SER A 243 10.62 24.56 6.61
N GLY A 244 9.50 25.10 6.08
CA GLY A 244 9.35 26.51 5.69
C GLY A 244 9.42 26.78 4.18
N GLY A 245 8.31 27.29 3.60
CA GLY A 245 8.14 27.59 2.17
C GLY A 245 8.95 28.77 1.61
N PRO A 246 8.68 29.19 0.35
CA PRO A 246 7.61 30.17 0.15
C PRO A 246 6.65 29.85 -1.02
N SER A 247 5.46 30.43 -0.87
CA SER A 247 4.28 30.42 -1.74
C SER A 247 4.51 30.77 -3.22
N SER A 248 3.94 29.96 -4.12
CA SER A 248 3.65 30.31 -5.52
C SER A 248 2.33 29.64 -5.96
N PRO A 249 1.44 30.32 -6.71
CA PRO A 249 0.02 29.99 -6.80
C PRO A 249 -0.25 28.83 -7.77
N LYS A 250 -0.25 27.59 -7.28
CA LYS A 250 -0.79 26.42 -8.02
C LYS A 250 -1.63 25.45 -7.16
N ASP A 251 -1.78 25.70 -5.86
CA ASP A 251 -2.46 24.77 -4.95
C ASP A 251 -4.00 24.87 -4.95
N LEU A 252 -4.60 25.52 -5.96
CA LEU A 252 -6.05 25.76 -6.03
C LEU A 252 -6.79 24.94 -7.08
N TYR A 253 -6.14 23.97 -7.74
CA TYR A 253 -6.77 23.21 -8.85
C TYR A 253 -7.05 21.73 -8.59
N MET A 254 -7.03 21.28 -7.33
CA MET A 254 -7.41 19.89 -6.97
C MET A 254 -8.66 19.80 -6.09
N ALA A 255 -9.41 20.90 -5.97
CA ALA A 255 -10.71 20.94 -5.31
C ALA A 255 -11.80 21.27 -6.33
N ASN A 256 -12.15 20.30 -7.19
CA ASN A 256 -13.44 20.24 -7.89
C ASN A 256 -13.55 18.89 -8.61
N LYS A 257 -13.90 17.84 -7.84
CA LYS A 257 -14.42 16.60 -8.41
C LYS A 257 -15.86 16.42 -7.92
N GLN A 258 -16.77 17.05 -8.64
CA GLN A 258 -18.21 16.76 -8.77
C GLN A 258 -18.42 16.76 -10.30
N GLU A 259 -19.24 15.93 -10.94
CA GLU A 259 -20.36 15.10 -10.53
C GLU A 259 -20.69 14.23 -11.76
N ASN A 260 -21.04 12.95 -11.56
CA ASN A 260 -22.32 12.37 -11.98
C ASN A 260 -22.26 10.84 -11.92
N GLY A 261 -23.34 10.27 -11.39
CA GLY A 261 -23.46 8.86 -11.09
C GLY A 261 -23.54 8.00 -12.35
N GLU A 262 -22.67 7.00 -12.40
CA GLU A 262 -22.91 5.77 -13.14
C GLU A 262 -22.68 4.62 -12.15
N GLU A 263 -23.62 3.68 -12.12
CA GLU A 263 -23.50 2.42 -11.40
C GLU A 263 -22.24 1.70 -11.89
N GLU A 264 -21.17 1.76 -11.11
CA GLU A 264 -19.92 1.07 -11.42
C GLU A 264 -20.14 -0.44 -11.20
N ALA A 265 -19.81 -1.19 -12.25
CA ALA A 265 -20.09 -2.60 -12.39
C ALA A 265 -19.63 -3.43 -11.18
N ASP A 266 -20.57 -4.25 -10.74
CA ASP A 266 -20.50 -5.39 -9.84
C ASP A 266 -19.15 -6.15 -9.88
N GLY A 267 -18.50 -6.31 -8.72
CA GLY A 267 -17.76 -7.55 -8.44
C GLY A 267 -16.29 -7.52 -8.03
N MET A 268 -15.64 -6.38 -7.77
CA MET A 268 -14.34 -6.37 -7.08
C MET A 268 -14.12 -5.07 -6.30
N ASP A 269 -13.89 -5.19 -4.99
CA ASP A 269 -13.69 -4.07 -4.07
C ASP A 269 -12.42 -3.26 -4.40
N GLY A 270 -12.46 -2.40 -5.43
CA GLY A 270 -11.74 -1.13 -5.60
C GLY A 270 -10.21 -1.03 -5.41
N ILE A 271 -9.50 -2.12 -5.08
CA ILE A 271 -8.04 -2.08 -4.86
C ILE A 271 -7.36 -2.12 -6.23
N THR A 272 -6.64 -1.04 -6.52
CA THR A 272 -5.73 -0.95 -7.67
C THR A 272 -4.30 -0.87 -7.18
N VAL A 273 -3.33 -1.15 -8.05
CA VAL A 273 -1.91 -0.99 -7.76
C VAL A 273 -1.34 0.23 -8.47
N LEU A 274 -0.26 0.77 -7.91
CA LEU A 274 0.65 1.69 -8.58
C LEU A 274 2.04 1.05 -8.57
N ILE A 275 2.69 1.07 -9.74
CA ILE A 275 4.02 0.50 -10.00
C ILE A 275 4.94 1.62 -10.50
#